data_AF-A0A5P9Q9H9-F1
#
_entry.id   AF-A0A5P9Q9H9-F1
#
_cell.length_a   1.000
_cell.length_b   1.000
_cell.length_c   1.000
_cell.angle_alpha   90.00
_cell.angle_beta   90.00
_cell.angle_gamma   90.00
#
_symmetry.space_group_name_H-M   'P 1'
#
loop_
_entity.id
_entity.type
_entity.pdbx_description
1 polymer ?
#
loop_
_entity_poly.entity_id
_entity_poly.type
_entity_poly.pdbx_seq_one_letter_code
_entity_poly.pdbx_strand_id
1 'polypeptide(L)'
;MLTSAPITAGSCKYNQSVDNVHVSVQASVHGWWGKVGGTCPTKAKVTVYSQAYYCGLACGWVTVSVNSRTVKEGTSKRANARVVCAGKKLVGWQGFVDVDLVGVNDPKGYTYGTKTNIFCEPAW
;
A
#
# COMPACT_ATOMS: atom_id res chain seq x y z
N MET A 1 -2.73 -10.18 -3.72
CA MET A 1 -1.90 -8.99 -4.05
C MET A 1 -2.43 -8.39 -5.33
N LEU A 2 -2.28 -7.08 -5.52
CA LEU A 2 -2.62 -6.39 -6.76
C LEU A 2 -1.44 -5.53 -7.23
N THR A 3 -1.32 -5.42 -8.55
CA THR A 3 -0.32 -4.61 -9.24
C THR A 3 -1.06 -3.75 -10.25
N SER A 4 -0.71 -2.47 -10.34
CA SER A 4 -1.27 -1.55 -11.31
C SER A 4 -0.92 -1.96 -12.75
N ALA A 5 -1.69 -1.44 -13.71
CA ALA A 5 -1.18 -1.32 -15.07
C ALA A 5 0.11 -0.46 -15.07
N PRO A 6 0.98 -0.58 -16.08
CA PRO A 6 2.16 0.28 -16.18
C PRO A 6 1.79 1.76 -16.22
N ILE A 7 2.34 2.53 -15.29
CA ILE A 7 2.27 3.98 -15.19
C ILE A 7 3.49 4.57 -15.91
N THR A 8 3.27 5.62 -16.70
CA THR A 8 4.33 6.30 -17.45
C THR A 8 4.61 7.67 -16.85
N ALA A 9 5.86 7.92 -16.48
CA ALA A 9 6.35 9.19 -15.95
C ALA A 9 7.60 9.62 -16.74
N GLY A 10 7.45 10.55 -17.67
CA GLY A 10 8.48 10.86 -18.66
C GLY A 10 8.86 9.62 -19.47
N SER A 11 10.15 9.25 -19.48
CA SER A 11 10.64 8.02 -20.12
C SER A 11 10.60 6.79 -19.23
N CYS A 12 10.23 6.93 -17.95
CA CYS A 12 10.12 5.80 -17.02
C CYS A 12 8.73 5.16 -17.14
N LYS A 13 8.71 3.82 -17.25
CA LYS A 13 7.50 3.02 -17.06
C LYS A 13 7.67 2.16 -15.83
N TYR A 14 6.74 2.25 -14.89
CA TYR A 14 6.76 1.51 -13.63
C TYR A 14 5.37 1.00 -13.28
N ASN A 15 5.30 0.09 -12.33
CA ASN A 15 4.06 -0.32 -11.70
C ASN A 15 4.21 -0.21 -10.19
N GLN A 16 3.07 -0.01 -9.53
CA GLN A 16 2.97 -0.01 -8.08
C GLN A 16 2.15 -1.23 -7.66
N SER A 17 2.56 -1.84 -6.55
CA SER A 17 1.97 -3.09 -6.09
C SER A 17 1.74 -3.03 -4.59
N VAL A 18 0.69 -3.72 -4.16
CA VAL A 18 0.30 -3.84 -2.76
C VAL A 18 -0.13 -5.28 -2.49
N ASP A 19 0.34 -5.85 -1.37
CA ASP A 19 -0.10 -7.17 -0.95
C ASP A 19 -1.44 -7.12 -0.20
N ASN A 20 -1.95 -8.30 0.17
CA ASN A 20 -3.17 -8.36 0.98
C ASN A 20 -2.80 -8.10 2.44
N VAL A 21 -3.68 -7.39 3.15
CA VAL A 21 -3.52 -7.22 4.60
C VAL A 21 -3.53 -8.60 5.26
N HIS A 22 -2.54 -8.87 6.09
CA HIS A 22 -2.37 -10.14 6.81
C HIS A 22 -1.88 -9.90 8.23
N VAL A 23 -2.16 -10.86 9.11
CA VAL A 23 -1.78 -10.80 10.53
C VAL A 23 -0.66 -11.80 10.78
N SER A 24 0.42 -11.33 11.41
CA SER A 24 1.45 -12.19 12.03
C SER A 24 1.56 -11.89 13.52
N VAL A 25 1.75 -10.61 13.84
CA VAL A 25 1.63 -10.03 15.19
C VAL A 25 0.72 -8.80 15.16
N GLN A 26 0.84 -8.03 14.08
CA GLN A 26 0.04 -6.85 13.74
C GLN A 26 -0.65 -7.10 12.41
N ALA A 27 -1.77 -6.43 12.13
CA ALA A 27 -2.24 -6.32 10.76
C ALA A 27 -1.22 -5.50 9.97
N SER A 28 -0.67 -6.10 8.93
CA SER A 28 0.41 -5.56 8.12
C SER A 28 0.04 -5.61 6.66
N VAL A 29 0.41 -4.55 5.95
CA VAL A 29 0.34 -4.49 4.49
C VAL A 29 1.61 -3.86 3.96
N HIS A 30 2.03 -4.34 2.81
CA HIS A 30 3.25 -3.91 2.15
C HIS A 30 2.96 -3.37 0.77
N GLY A 31 3.73 -2.37 0.37
CA GLY A 31 3.74 -1.84 -0.98
C GLY A 31 5.15 -1.64 -1.51
N TRP A 32 5.28 -1.77 -2.81
CA TRP A 32 6.54 -1.60 -3.55
C TRP A 32 6.26 -1.09 -4.96
N TRP A 33 7.34 -0.75 -5.65
CA TRP A 33 7.32 -0.37 -7.05
C TRP A 33 8.23 -1.28 -7.87
N GLY A 34 7.94 -1.41 -9.16
CA GLY A 34 8.75 -2.16 -10.11
C GLY A 34 8.95 -1.36 -11.40
N LYS A 35 10.16 -1.35 -11.95
CA LYS A 35 10.39 -0.86 -13.30
C LYS A 35 9.80 -1.85 -14.29
N VAL A 36 9.05 -1.30 -15.24
CA VAL A 36 8.52 -2.02 -16.40
C VAL A 36 9.37 -1.74 -17.63
N GLY A 37 9.87 -0.51 -17.79
CA GLY A 37 10.70 -0.15 -18.94
C GLY A 37 11.21 1.28 -18.92
N GLY A 38 12.06 1.59 -19.91
CA GLY A 38 12.63 2.94 -20.11
C GLY A 38 13.69 3.34 -19.08
N THR A 39 13.88 4.66 -18.91
CA THR A 39 14.89 5.22 -18.00
C THR A 39 14.21 5.72 -16.74
N CYS A 40 14.47 5.04 -15.62
CA CYS A 40 13.84 5.32 -14.33
C CYS A 40 14.88 5.75 -13.30
N PRO A 41 14.50 6.56 -12.30
CA PRO A 41 15.37 6.83 -11.15
C PRO A 41 15.64 5.54 -10.38
N THR A 42 16.70 5.56 -9.56
CA THR A 42 17.11 4.35 -8.80
C THR A 42 16.24 4.06 -7.58
N LYS A 43 15.42 5.03 -7.15
CA LYS A 43 14.56 4.94 -5.98
C LYS A 43 13.23 5.66 -6.22
N ALA A 44 12.20 5.22 -5.50
CA ALA A 44 10.92 5.88 -5.38
C ALA A 44 10.52 5.97 -3.90
N LYS A 45 9.78 7.00 -3.52
CA LYS A 45 9.09 7.06 -2.23
C LYS A 45 7.81 6.24 -2.35
N VAL A 46 7.77 5.12 -1.63
CA VAL A 46 6.58 4.26 -1.58
C VAL A 46 5.83 4.59 -0.31
N THR A 47 4.58 5.04 -0.44
CA THR A 47 3.68 5.30 0.68
C THR A 47 2.59 4.25 0.71
N VAL A 48 2.46 3.57 1.85
CA VAL A 48 1.51 2.48 2.04
C VAL A 48 0.49 2.90 3.08
N TYR A 49 -0.77 2.64 2.78
CA TYR A 49 -1.91 2.94 3.61
C TYR A 49 -2.62 1.64 3.94
N SER A 50 -3.00 1.48 5.21
CA SER A 50 -3.83 0.38 5.68
C SER A 50 -5.20 0.93 6.07
N GLN A 51 -6.26 0.33 5.53
CA GLN A 51 -7.64 0.67 5.85
C GLN A 51 -8.37 -0.50 6.49
N ALA A 52 -9.21 -0.17 7.46
CA ALA A 52 -10.17 -1.07 8.07
C ALA A 52 -11.59 -0.54 7.83
N TYR A 53 -12.54 -1.45 7.63
CA TYR A 53 -13.95 -1.10 7.49
C TYR A 53 -14.56 -0.88 8.87
N TYR A 54 -15.15 0.30 9.08
CA TYR A 54 -15.72 0.72 10.35
C TYR A 54 -17.12 1.25 10.15
N CYS A 55 -18.02 0.96 11.09
CA CYS A 55 -19.37 1.52 11.15
C CYS A 55 -19.50 2.35 12.42
N GLY A 56 -19.22 3.65 12.31
CA GLY A 56 -19.52 4.65 13.34
C GLY A 56 -20.86 5.33 13.01
N LEU A 57 -20.83 6.64 12.75
CA LEU A 57 -21.99 7.39 12.24
C LEU A 57 -22.38 6.96 10.81
N ALA A 58 -21.40 6.50 10.03
CA ALA A 58 -21.60 5.87 8.73
C ALA A 58 -20.59 4.71 8.58
N CYS A 59 -20.92 3.74 7.73
CA CYS A 59 -20.02 2.65 7.40
C CYS A 59 -19.07 3.04 6.27
N GLY A 60 -17.77 2.82 6.44
CA GLY A 60 -16.78 3.15 5.42
C GLY A 60 -15.39 2.59 5.70
N TRP A 61 -14.54 2.73 4.69
CA TRP A 61 -13.12 2.41 4.80
C TRP A 61 -12.38 3.56 5.47
N VAL A 62 -11.76 3.29 6.61
CA VAL A 62 -11.01 4.28 7.40
C VAL A 62 -9.54 3.91 7.36
N THR A 63 -8.68 4.88 7.04
CA THR A 63 -7.22 4.71 7.11
C THR A 63 -6.78 4.70 8.56
N VAL A 64 -6.24 3.57 9.00
CA VAL A 64 -5.81 3.34 10.39
C VAL A 64 -4.30 3.35 10.56
N SER A 65 -3.54 3.24 9.47
CA SER A 65 -2.08 3.31 9.51
C SER A 65 -1.54 3.74 8.16
N VAL A 66 -0.51 4.59 8.19
CA VAL A 66 0.22 5.07 7.02
C VAL A 66 1.70 5.03 7.31
N ASN A 67 2.50 4.60 6.35
CA ASN A 67 3.95 4.70 6.44
C ASN A 67 4.55 4.86 5.05
N SER A 68 5.71 5.50 4.97
CA SER A 68 6.43 5.66 3.70
C SER A 68 7.90 5.33 3.81
N ARG A 69 8.49 4.89 2.70
CA ARG A 69 9.93 4.64 2.62
C ARG A 69 10.45 4.88 1.21
N THR A 70 11.59 5.56 1.12
CA THR A 70 12.33 5.70 -0.14
C THR A 70 13.17 4.46 -0.39
N VAL A 71 12.82 3.68 -1.41
CA VAL A 71 13.37 2.34 -1.66
C VAL A 71 13.73 2.17 -3.12
N LYS A 72 14.68 1.27 -3.40
CA LYS A 72 14.89 0.73 -4.74
C LYS A 72 13.66 -0.09 -5.16
N GLU A 73 13.57 -0.43 -6.43
CA GLU A 73 12.52 -1.31 -6.93
C GLU A 73 12.58 -2.72 -6.34
N GLY A 74 11.43 -3.41 -6.37
CA GLY A 74 11.33 -4.84 -6.08
C GLY A 74 10.59 -5.19 -4.79
N THR A 75 10.09 -6.43 -4.73
CA THR A 75 9.22 -6.94 -3.66
C THR A 75 9.89 -7.04 -2.28
N SER A 76 11.22 -7.11 -2.23
CA SER A 76 12.00 -7.10 -0.97
C SER A 76 12.35 -5.69 -0.51
N LYS A 77 12.17 -4.67 -1.37
CA LYS A 77 12.46 -3.26 -1.12
C LYS A 77 11.14 -2.52 -1.05
N ARG A 78 10.52 -2.60 0.14
CA ARG A 78 9.13 -2.21 0.36
C ARG A 78 8.96 -1.27 1.55
N ALA A 79 7.89 -0.51 1.52
CA ALA A 79 7.31 0.15 2.68
C ALA A 79 6.19 -0.72 3.24
N ASN A 80 5.80 -0.46 4.49
CA ASN A 80 4.76 -1.23 5.16
C ASN A 80 4.02 -0.39 6.20
N ALA A 81 2.70 -0.48 6.17
CA ALA A 81 1.83 0.06 7.21
C ALA A 81 1.42 -1.08 8.14
N ARG A 82 1.49 -0.83 9.45
CA ARG A 82 1.17 -1.80 10.49
C ARG A 82 0.29 -1.17 11.55
N VAL A 83 -0.61 -1.98 12.10
CA VAL A 83 -1.47 -1.59 13.21
C VAL A 83 -1.71 -2.78 14.13
N VAL A 84 -1.66 -2.53 15.44
CA VAL A 84 -1.93 -3.54 16.45
C VAL A 84 -3.41 -3.91 16.41
N CYS A 85 -3.70 -5.20 16.58
CA CYS A 85 -5.07 -5.66 16.75
C CYS A 85 -5.50 -5.43 18.21
N ALA A 86 -6.46 -4.55 18.45
CA ALA A 86 -7.09 -4.36 19.76
C ALA A 86 -7.96 -5.57 20.16
N GLY A 87 -8.45 -6.31 19.16
CA GLY A 87 -9.30 -7.49 19.36
C GLY A 87 -9.25 -8.46 18.18
N LYS A 88 -9.95 -9.58 18.32
CA LYS A 88 -10.03 -10.66 17.31
C LYS A 88 -11.32 -10.63 16.49
N LYS A 89 -12.03 -9.50 16.43
CA LYS A 89 -13.25 -9.38 15.62
C LYS A 89 -12.92 -9.51 14.14
N LEU A 90 -13.81 -10.14 13.38
CA LEU A 90 -13.71 -10.18 11.92
C LEU A 90 -14.03 -8.79 11.36
N VAL A 91 -13.04 -8.17 10.74
CA VAL A 91 -13.14 -6.83 10.15
C VAL A 91 -12.72 -6.90 8.69
N GLY A 92 -13.31 -6.05 7.83
CA GLY A 92 -12.87 -5.88 6.45
C GLY A 92 -11.63 -5.01 6.39
N TRP A 93 -10.62 -5.41 5.63
CA TRP A 93 -9.35 -4.73 5.47
C TRP A 93 -9.00 -4.54 4.00
N GLN A 94 -8.32 -3.43 3.68
CA GLN A 94 -7.65 -3.25 2.40
C GLN A 94 -6.39 -2.41 2.59
N GLY A 95 -5.38 -2.67 1.78
CA GLY A 95 -4.26 -1.74 1.62
C GLY A 95 -4.41 -0.91 0.38
N PHE A 96 -3.70 0.21 0.31
CA PHE A 96 -3.41 0.85 -0.96
C PHE A 96 -2.03 1.51 -0.92
N VAL A 97 -1.45 1.69 -2.10
CA VAL A 97 -0.09 2.22 -2.26
C VAL A 97 -0.10 3.41 -3.21
N ASP A 98 0.80 4.35 -2.92
CA ASP A 98 1.18 5.48 -3.75
C ASP A 98 2.70 5.44 -3.96
N VAL A 99 3.16 5.77 -5.17
CA VAL A 99 4.58 5.68 -5.54
C VAL A 99 4.99 6.95 -6.26
N ASP A 100 5.85 7.72 -5.59
CA ASP A 100 6.48 8.92 -6.13
C ASP A 100 7.92 8.61 -6.57
N LEU A 101 8.22 8.74 -7.85
CA LEU A 101 9.56 8.56 -8.40
C LEU A 101 10.47 9.70 -7.97
N VAL A 102 11.64 9.41 -7.38
CA VAL A 102 12.52 10.46 -6.87
C VAL A 102 13.10 11.29 -8.03
N GLY A 103 12.84 12.60 -8.02
CA GLY A 103 13.36 13.54 -9.01
C GLY A 103 12.64 13.50 -10.37
N VAL A 104 11.50 12.82 -10.46
CA VAL A 104 10.66 12.77 -11.66
C VAL A 104 9.27 13.24 -11.28
N ASN A 105 8.63 14.03 -12.14
CA ASN A 105 7.21 14.34 -11.99
C ASN A 105 6.40 13.15 -12.52
N ASP A 106 5.80 12.37 -11.63
CA ASP A 106 4.97 11.22 -11.99
C ASP A 106 3.47 11.48 -11.77
N PRO A 107 2.58 10.75 -12.46
CA PRO A 107 1.13 10.92 -12.31
C PRO A 107 0.65 10.52 -10.91
N LYS A 108 -0.22 11.35 -10.32
CA LYS A 108 -0.92 10.98 -9.09
C LYS A 108 -1.77 9.72 -9.29
N GLY A 109 -1.70 8.77 -8.36
CA GLY A 109 -2.59 7.61 -8.41
C GLY A 109 -2.38 6.60 -7.30
N TYR A 110 -3.49 6.08 -6.78
CA TYR A 110 -3.48 4.97 -5.83
C TYR A 110 -3.74 3.64 -6.53
N THR A 111 -3.09 2.59 -6.02
CA THR A 111 -3.43 1.22 -6.35
C THR A 111 -3.97 0.56 -5.11
N TYR A 112 -5.25 0.25 -5.16
CA TYR A 112 -5.95 -0.44 -4.09
C TYR A 112 -5.70 -1.93 -4.17
N GLY A 113 -5.42 -2.51 -3.01
CA GLY A 113 -5.27 -3.94 -2.82
C GLY A 113 -6.61 -4.67 -2.74
N THR A 114 -6.54 -6.00 -2.66
CA THR A 114 -7.72 -6.83 -2.48
C THR A 114 -8.35 -6.55 -1.11
N LYS A 115 -9.67 -6.37 -1.07
CA LYS A 115 -10.44 -6.33 0.16
C LYS A 115 -10.51 -7.72 0.77
N THR A 116 -10.10 -7.87 2.02
CA THR A 116 -10.08 -9.16 2.73
C THR A 116 -10.67 -9.03 4.12
N ASN A 117 -11.36 -10.06 4.59
CA ASN A 117 -11.79 -10.12 5.99
C ASN A 117 -10.71 -10.84 6.81
N ILE A 118 -10.26 -10.23 7.91
CA ILE A 118 -9.26 -10.82 8.81
C ILE A 118 -9.73 -10.65 10.27
N PHE A 119 -9.37 -11.59 11.15
CA PHE A 119 -9.69 -11.54 12.57
C PHE A 119 -8.74 -10.59 13.32
N CYS A 120 -8.87 -9.30 13.02
CA CYS A 120 -8.12 -8.22 13.64
C CYS A 120 -9.00 -6.97 13.65
N GLU A 121 -9.40 -6.55 14.84
CA GLU A 121 -9.95 -5.23 15.06
C GLU A 121 -8.80 -4.23 15.26
N PRO A 122 -8.67 -3.16 14.47
CA PRO A 122 -7.59 -2.20 14.67
C PRO A 122 -7.68 -1.53 16.04
N ALA A 123 -6.53 -1.26 16.64
CA ALA A 123 -6.42 -0.20 17.63
C ALA A 123 -6.56 1.15 16.89
N TRP A 124 -7.75 1.74 16.97
CA TRP A 124 -8.11 3.03 16.34
C TRP A 124 -7.30 4.19 16.90
#